data_AF-A0A939IGF6-F1
#
_entry.id   AF-A0A939IGF6-F1
#
_cell.length_a   1.000
_cell.length_b   1.000
_cell.length_c   1.000
_cell.angle_alpha   90.00
_cell.angle_beta   90.00
_cell.angle_gamma   90.00
#
_symmetry.space_group_name_H-M   'P 1'
#
loop_
_entity.id
_entity.type
_entity.pdbx_description
1 polymer ?
#
loop_
_entity_poly.entity_id
_entity_poly.type
_entity_poly.pdbx_seq_one_letter_code
_entity_poly.pdbx_strand_id
1 'polypeptide(L)' 'MNKFYNINKKYLAEALSFLGFRYYKYINDEGKQVYSFEDSNEFQEALSGLFALKGNLQSN' A
#
# COMPACT_ATOMS: atom_id res chain seq x y z
N MET A 1 -4.11 6.51 -15.03
CA MET A 1 -4.02 5.45 -14.00
C MET A 1 -2.98 4.46 -14.44
N ASN A 2 -1.95 4.23 -13.62
CA ASN A 2 -1.13 3.03 -13.78
C ASN A 2 -2.05 1.84 -13.48
N LYS A 3 -1.82 0.66 -14.06
CA LYS A 3 -2.64 -0.50 -13.67
C LYS A 3 -2.36 -0.94 -12.23
N PHE A 4 -1.17 -0.62 -11.71
CA PHE A 4 -0.71 -1.10 -10.42
C PHE A 4 0.06 -0.04 -9.62
N TYR A 5 -0.09 -0.12 -8.29
CA TYR A 5 0.63 0.68 -7.30
C TYR A 5 1.54 -0.19 -6.46
N ASN A 6 2.83 0.15 -6.39
CA ASN A 6 3.86 -0.64 -5.71
C ASN A 6 4.19 -0.07 -4.33
N ILE A 7 4.04 -0.89 -3.31
CA ILE A 7 4.42 -0.60 -1.93
C ILE A 7 5.63 -1.46 -1.56
N ASN A 8 6.61 -0.87 -0.89
CA ASN A 8 7.79 -1.57 -0.37
C ASN A 8 7.78 -1.70 1.17
N LYS A 9 6.71 -1.26 1.83
CA LYS A 9 6.52 -1.34 3.28
C LYS A 9 5.58 -2.48 3.62
N LYS A 10 6.11 -3.57 4.19
CA LYS A 10 5.37 -4.78 4.57
C LYS A 10 4.08 -4.47 5.34
N TYR A 11 4.18 -3.71 6.42
CA TYR A 11 3.03 -3.46 7.30
C TYR A 11 1.96 -2.56 6.66
N LEU A 12 2.35 -1.65 5.75
CA LEU A 12 1.38 -0.88 4.98
C LEU A 12 0.63 -1.78 4.00
N ALA A 13 1.34 -2.69 3.32
CA ALA A 13 0.71 -3.66 2.44
C ALA A 13 -0.21 -4.64 3.20
N GLU A 14 0.18 -5.06 4.40
CA GLU A 14 -0.66 -5.90 5.27
C GLU A 14 -1.89 -5.13 5.78
N ALA A 15 -1.77 -3.85 6.12
CA ALA A 15 -2.92 -3.02 6.49
C ALA A 15 -3.93 -2.86 5.35
N LEU A 16 -3.45 -2.64 4.11
CA LEU A 16 -4.32 -2.56 2.93
C LEU A 16 -4.96 -3.93 2.62
N SER A 17 -4.23 -5.02 2.80
CA SER A 17 -4.78 -6.37 2.67
C SER A 17 -5.85 -6.66 3.71
N PHE A 18 -5.66 -6.20 4.96
CA PHE A 18 -6.69 -6.26 5.99
C PHE A 18 -7.96 -5.49 5.60
N LEU A 19 -7.82 -4.36 4.88
CA LEU A 19 -8.96 -3.60 4.33
C LEU A 19 -9.60 -4.26 3.08
N GLY A 20 -9.07 -5.38 2.59
CA GLY A 20 -9.65 -6.17 1.50
C GLY A 20 -8.91 -6.06 0.16
N PHE A 21 -7.83 -5.29 0.06
CA PHE A 21 -7.08 -5.11 -1.18
C PHE A 21 -6.06 -6.24 -1.40
N ARG A 22 -6.16 -6.94 -2.53
CA ARG A 22 -5.21 -7.99 -2.88
C ARG A 22 -3.94 -7.39 -3.49
N TYR A 23 -2.80 -8.03 -3.19
CA TYR A 23 -1.52 -7.68 -3.82
C TYR A 23 -0.79 -8.91 -4.34
N TYR A 24 0.03 -8.67 -5.36
CA TYR A 24 1.07 -9.61 -5.78
C TYR A 24 2.40 -9.26 -5.09
N LYS A 25 3.12 -10.26 -4.61
CA LYS A 25 4.39 -10.10 -3.91
C LYS A 25 5.54 -10.66 -4.74
N TYR A 26 6.58 -9.86 -4.97
CA TYR A 26 7.78 -10.27 -5.71
C TYR A 26 9.04 -9.57 -5.21
N ILE A 27 10.20 -10.02 -5.67
CA ILE A 27 11.49 -9.35 -5.49
C ILE A 27 11.79 -8.62 -6.81
N ASN A 28 12.05 -7.31 -6.75
CA ASN A 28 12.41 -6.52 -7.94
C ASN A 28 13.90 -6.73 -8.31
N ASP A 29 14.32 -6.12 -9.42
CA ASP A 29 15.71 -6.23 -9.93
C ASP A 29 16.77 -5.68 -8.97
N GLU A 30 16.36 -4.86 -7.99
CA GLU A 30 17.23 -4.34 -6.92
C GLU A 30 17.29 -5.26 -5.69
N GLY A 31 16.67 -6.44 -5.74
CA GLY A 31 16.59 -7.36 -4.60
C GLY A 31 15.62 -6.93 -3.50
N LYS A 32 14.78 -5.91 -3.75
CA LYS A 32 13.81 -5.39 -2.76
C LYS A 32 12.47 -6.10 -2.90
N GLN A 33 11.87 -6.40 -1.75
CA GLN A 33 10.51 -6.95 -1.69
C GLN A 33 9.47 -5.88 -2.05
N VAL A 34 8.64 -6.18 -3.04
CA VAL A 34 7.58 -5.30 -3.56
C VAL A 34 6.21 -5.97 -3.41
N TYR A 35 5.22 -5.16 -3.07
CA TYR A 35 3.82 -5.50 -2.93
C TYR A 35 3.02 -4.66 -3.94
N SER A 36 2.52 -5.28 -5.00
CA SER A 36 1.86 -4.61 -6.12
C SER A 36 0.35 -4.78 -6.04
N PHE A 37 -0.36 -3.67 -5.92
CA PHE A 37 -1.81 -3.59 -5.82
C PHE A 37 -2.42 -3.08 -7.11
N GLU A 38 -3.67 -3.44 -7.41
CA GLU A 38 -4.43 -2.76 -8.46
C GLU A 38 -4.69 -1.30 -8.05
N ASP A 39 -4.45 -0.37 -8.97
CA ASP A 39 -4.59 1.08 -8.72
C ASP A 39 -6.03 1.54 -9.03
N SER A 40 -6.93 1.30 -8.06
CA SER A 40 -8.33 1.76 -8.11
C SER A 40 -8.55 3.02 -7.27
N ASN A 41 -9.69 3.69 -7.46
CA ASN A 41 -10.05 4.86 -6.66
C ASN A 41 -10.21 4.49 -5.18
N GLU A 42 -10.86 3.37 -4.88
CA GLU A 42 -11.06 2.86 -3.53
C GLU A 42 -9.72 2.52 -2.86
N PHE A 43 -8.76 1.99 -3.62
CA PHE A 43 -7.40 1.75 -3.14
C PHE A 43 -6.71 3.07 -2.77
N GLN A 44 -6.79 4.09 -3.63
CA GLN A 44 -6.19 5.40 -3.37
C GLN A 44 -6.81 6.10 -2.17
N GLU A 45 -8.13 5.98 -1.98
CA GLU A 45 -8.83 6.49 -0.80
C GLU A 45 -8.36 5.79 0.49
N ALA A 46 -8.28 4.46 0.48
CA ALA A 46 -7.79 3.70 1.63
C ALA A 46 -6.33 4.03 1.96
N LEU A 47 -5.46 4.12 0.95
CA LEU A 47 -4.06 4.50 1.11
C LEU A 47 -3.92 5.91 1.70
N SER A 48 -4.67 6.87 1.18
CA SER A 48 -4.68 8.26 1.67
C SER A 48 -5.18 8.34 3.11
N GLY A 49 -6.24 7.59 3.46
CA GLY A 49 -6.77 7.51 4.81
C GLY A 49 -5.76 6.95 5.82
N LEU A 50 -5.01 5.90 5.45
CA LEU A 50 -3.94 5.36 6.30
C LEU A 50 -2.81 6.37 6.52
N PHE A 51 -2.42 7.15 5.51
CA PHE A 51 -1.41 8.21 5.68
C PHE A 51 -1.90 9.35 6.56
N ALA A 52 -3.15 9.78 6.42
CA ALA A 52 -3.76 10.79 7.28
C ALA A 52 -3.80 10.30 8.75
N LEU A 53 -4.23 9.06 8.98
CA LEU A 53 -4.24 8.45 10.31
C LEU A 53 -2.83 8.42 10.93
N LYS A 54 -1.81 8.01 10.16
CA LYS A 54 -0.41 8.03 10.60
C LYS A 54 0.05 9.43 11.00
N GLY A 55 -0.26 10.46 10.20
CA GLY A 55 0.09 11.84 10.49
C GLY A 55 -0.51 12.34 11.82
N ASN A 56 -1.77 12.00 12.07
CA ASN A 56 -2.46 12.34 13.31
C ASN A 56 -1.83 11.65 14.53
N LEU A 57 -1.41 10.39 14.40
CA LEU A 57 -0.79 9.63 15.49
C LEU A 57 0.64 10.06 15.80
N GLN A 58 1.38 10.57 14.81
CA GLN A 58 2.76 11.06 14.98
C GLN A 58 2.85 12.49 15.52
N SER A 59 1.73 13.22 15.52
CA SER A 59 1.65 14.61 15.99
C SER A 59 1.24 14.72 17.47
N ASN A 60 1.06 13.58 18.15
CA ASN A 60 0.83 13.45 19.59
C ASN A 60 2.07 12.87 20.28
#